data_AF-A0A932DT60-F1
#
_entry.id   AF-A0A932DT60-F1
#
_cell.length_a   1.000
_cell.length_b   1.000
_cell.length_c   1.000
_cell.angle_alpha   90.00
_cell.angle_beta   90.00
_cell.angle_gamma   90.00
#
_symmetry.space_group_name_H-M   'P 1'
#
loop_
_entity.id
_entity.type
_entity.pdbx_description
1 polymer ?
#
loop_
_entity_poly.entity_id
_entity_poly.type
_entity_poly.pdbx_seq_one_letter_code
_entity_poly.pdbx_strand_id
1 'polypeptide(L)'
;MPDAYGEFEATTLFCPRCRRPVTVRKKLLLVLPTGNKYDYVCQECGTPVGGKLDHDPTAFHQTSRAAVAAVRREPPRRRRPRPLRPTT
;
A
#
# COMPACT_ATOMS: atom_id res chain seq x y z
N MET A 1 -21.44 9.86 18.45
CA MET A 1 -20.41 9.95 19.50
C MET A 1 -19.09 9.66 18.83
N PRO A 2 -18.12 10.58 18.80
CA PRO A 2 -16.75 10.20 18.45
C PRO A 2 -16.28 9.21 19.52
N ASP A 3 -15.70 8.08 19.09
CA ASP A 3 -15.10 7.11 20.00
C ASP A 3 -14.11 7.84 20.94
N ALA A 4 -14.35 7.74 22.25
CA ALA A 4 -13.52 8.39 23.27
C ALA A 4 -12.09 7.84 23.31
N TYR A 5 -11.85 6.74 22.60
CA TYR A 5 -10.57 6.06 22.44
C TYR A 5 -10.41 5.79 20.95
N GLY A 6 -9.39 6.37 20.31
CA GLY A 6 -9.11 6.10 18.90
C GLY A 6 -8.68 4.65 18.64
N GLU A 7 -8.29 4.38 17.40
CA GLU A 7 -7.72 3.09 17.00
C GLU A 7 -6.38 2.82 17.72
N PHE A 8 -6.27 1.68 18.41
CA PHE A 8 -5.02 1.28 19.06
C PHE A 8 -4.04 0.68 18.05
N GLU A 9 -2.75 0.98 18.24
CA GLU A 9 -1.66 0.42 17.46
C GLU A 9 -0.67 -0.31 18.37
N ALA A 10 -0.14 -1.44 17.88
CA ALA A 10 0.88 -2.18 18.60
C ALA A 10 2.25 -1.51 18.38
N THR A 11 2.85 -0.99 19.45
CA THR A 11 4.22 -0.42 19.40
C THR A 11 5.29 -1.49 19.62
N THR A 12 4.99 -2.51 20.44
CA THR A 12 5.93 -3.58 20.81
C THR A 12 5.25 -4.93 20.70
N LEU A 13 5.89 -5.89 20.04
CA LEU A 13 5.42 -7.28 19.95
C LEU A 13 6.59 -8.24 20.17
N PHE A 14 6.31 -9.47 20.59
CA PHE A 14 7.33 -10.52 20.69
C PHE A 14 7.73 -11.01 19.29
N CYS A 15 9.03 -11.03 19.00
CA CYS A 15 9.54 -11.59 17.76
C CYS A 15 10.07 -13.02 17.97
N PRO A 16 9.56 -14.03 17.26
CA PRO A 16 10.02 -15.42 17.41
C PRO A 16 11.47 -15.62 16.94
N ARG A 17 11.98 -14.76 16.05
CA ARG A 17 13.38 -14.83 15.58
C ARG A 17 14.37 -14.15 16.52
N CYS A 18 14.03 -12.97 17.05
CA CYS A 18 14.89 -12.28 18.03
C CYS A 18 14.70 -12.81 19.46
N ARG A 19 13.63 -13.59 19.70
CA ARG A 19 13.24 -14.18 21.00
C ARG A 19 13.10 -13.16 22.13
N ARG A 20 12.72 -11.92 21.79
CA ARG A 20 12.51 -10.82 22.73
C ARG A 20 11.38 -9.91 22.27
N PRO A 21 10.78 -9.13 23.17
CA PRO A 21 9.93 -8.00 22.79
C PRO A 21 10.75 -7.02 21.96
N VAL A 22 10.22 -6.65 20.81
CA VAL A 22 10.84 -5.70 19.88
C VAL A 22 9.82 -4.66 19.46
N THR A 23 10.30 -3.45 19.18
CA THR A 23 9.48 -2.44 18.51
C THR A 23 9.08 -2.95 17.13
N VAL A 24 7.84 -2.67 16.72
CA VAL A 24 7.32 -3.02 15.40
C VAL A 24 7.01 -1.78 14.58
N ARG A 25 7.06 -1.90 13.25
CA ARG A 25 6.43 -0.92 12.35
C ARG A 25 5.28 -1.59 11.64
N LYS A 26 4.22 -0.82 11.42
CA LYS A 26 3.07 -1.20 10.61
C LYS A 26 3.40 -0.99 9.13
N LYS A 27 3.25 -2.03 8.31
CA LYS A 27 3.45 -1.96 6.86
C LYS A 27 2.17 -2.35 6.15
N LEU A 28 1.69 -1.48 5.25
CA LEU A 28 0.51 -1.78 4.42
C LEU A 28 0.84 -2.96 3.50
N LEU A 29 0.08 -4.04 3.65
CA LEU A 29 0.23 -5.24 2.83
C LEU A 29 -0.75 -5.21 1.66
N LEU A 30 -2.03 -4.90 1.92
CA LEU A 30 -3.07 -4.93 0.90
C LEU A 30 -4.18 -3.93 1.21
N VAL A 31 -4.68 -3.28 0.15
CA VAL A 31 -5.86 -2.41 0.19
C VAL A 31 -7.06 -3.23 -0.28
N LEU A 32 -8.04 -3.46 0.58
CA LEU A 32 -9.25 -4.22 0.30
C LEU A 32 -10.50 -3.33 0.32
N PRO A 33 -11.60 -3.72 -0.35
CA PRO A 33 -12.86 -2.98 -0.29
C PRO A 33 -13.43 -2.84 1.13
N THR A 34 -13.15 -3.82 2.00
CA THR A 34 -13.60 -3.84 3.39
C THR A 34 -12.68 -3.09 4.34
N GLY A 35 -11.49 -2.67 3.87
CA GLY A 35 -10.47 -2.10 4.75
C GLY A 35 -9.03 -2.32 4.30
N ASN A 36 -8.08 -1.91 5.13
CA ASN A 36 -6.65 -2.02 4.87
C ASN A 36 -6.00 -3.10 5.73
N LYS A 37 -5.30 -4.04 5.09
CA LYS A 37 -4.52 -5.07 5.75
C LYS A 37 -3.09 -4.62 5.93
N TYR A 38 -2.62 -4.67 7.17
CA TYR A 38 -1.26 -4.34 7.56
C TYR A 38 -0.57 -5.54 8.21
N ASP A 39 0.74 -5.64 7.97
CA ASP A 39 1.62 -6.51 8.74
C ASP A 39 2.44 -5.68 9.72
N TYR A 40 2.57 -6.18 10.94
CA TYR A 40 3.56 -5.70 11.90
C TYR A 40 4.87 -6.43 11.66
N VAL A 41 5.92 -5.66 11.36
CA VAL A 41 7.25 -6.20 11.12
C VAL A 41 8.20 -5.80 12.24
N CYS A 42 8.99 -6.77 12.69
CA CYS A 42 10.09 -6.54 13.63
C CYS A 42 11.05 -5.49 13.06
N GLN A 43 11.37 -4.46 13.85
CA GLN A 43 12.32 -3.43 13.44
C GLN A 43 13.75 -3.90 13.28
N GLU A 44 14.13 -4.94 14.02
CA GLU A 44 15.49 -5.43 14.06
C GLU A 44 15.79 -6.41 12.93
N CYS A 45 14.88 -7.36 12.67
CA CYS A 45 15.11 -8.44 11.70
C CYS A 45 14.10 -8.47 10.53
N GLY A 46 13.11 -7.59 10.50
CA GLY A 46 12.11 -7.50 9.42
C GLY A 46 11.09 -8.64 9.38
N THR A 47 11.11 -9.55 10.34
CA THR A 47 10.18 -10.70 10.36
C THR A 47 8.76 -10.23 10.64
N PRO A 48 7.74 -10.71 9.91
CA PRO A 48 6.35 -10.44 10.23
C PRO A 48 6.01 -11.13 11.56
N VAL A 49 5.52 -10.35 12.52
CA VAL A 49 5.21 -10.83 13.88
C VAL A 49 3.72 -10.77 14.19
N GLY A 50 2.92 -10.09 13.36
CA GLY A 50 1.48 -10.02 13.50
C GLY A 50 0.85 -9.26 12.34
N GLY A 51 -0.48 -9.16 12.34
CA GLY A 51 -1.24 -8.39 11.36
C GLY A 51 -2.37 -7.59 12.00
N LYS A 52 -2.80 -6.54 11.31
CA LYS A 52 -3.97 -5.71 11.66
C LYS A 52 -4.85 -5.53 10.42
N LEU A 53 -6.16 -5.62 10.60
CA LEU A 53 -7.16 -5.23 9.61
C LEU A 53 -7.83 -3.96 10.11
N ASP A 54 -7.55 -2.86 9.43
CA ASP A 54 -8.23 -1.59 9.63
C ASP A 54 -9.47 -1.58 8.73
N HIS A 55 -10.63 -1.20 9.23
CA HIS A 55 -11.89 -1.28 8.48
C HIS A 55 -12.20 0.01 7.68
N ASP A 56 -11.22 0.90 7.51
CA ASP A 56 -11.36 2.08 6.65
C ASP A 56 -11.23 1.73 5.15
N PRO A 57 -12.29 1.90 4.33
CA PRO A 57 -12.26 1.64 2.90
C PRO A 57 -11.73 2.84 2.08
N THR A 58 -11.33 3.94 2.71
CA THR A 58 -10.98 5.19 2.01
C THR A 58 -9.80 4.99 1.06
N ALA A 59 -8.77 4.28 1.51
CA ALA A 59 -7.61 3.96 0.68
C ALA A 59 -7.98 3.11 -0.55
N PHE A 60 -8.98 2.23 -0.44
CA PHE A 60 -9.48 1.45 -1.57
C PHE A 60 -10.13 2.34 -2.62
N HIS A 61 -11.00 3.26 -2.21
CA HIS A 61 -11.62 4.21 -3.12
C HIS A 61 -10.60 5.11 -3.80
N GLN A 62 -9.56 5.55 -3.09
CA GLN A 62 -8.49 6.35 -3.67
C GLN A 62 -7.66 5.54 -4.69
N THR A 63 -7.20 4.35 -4.29
CA THR A 63 -6.34 3.51 -5.14
C THR A 63 -7.08 3.03 -6.39
N SER A 64 -8.34 2.60 -6.25
CA SER A 64 -9.17 2.18 -7.38
C SER A 64 -9.46 3.32 -8.36
N ARG A 65 -9.76 4.53 -7.87
CA ARG A 65 -9.93 5.72 -8.72
C ARG A 65 -8.67 6.08 -9.49
N ALA A 66 -7.51 6.03 -8.82
CA ALA A 66 -6.23 6.29 -9.47
C ALA A 66 -5.95 5.27 -10.58
N ALA A 67 -6.23 3.99 -10.35
CA ALA A 67 -6.10 2.94 -11.36
C ALA A 67 -7.01 3.20 -12.57
N VAL A 68 -8.30 3.50 -12.35
CA VAL A 68 -9.24 3.83 -13.44
C VAL A 68 -8.78 5.06 -14.23
N ALA A 69 -8.29 6.11 -13.55
CA ALA A 69 -7.79 7.31 -14.21
C ALA A 69 -6.54 7.03 -15.06
N ALA A 70 -5.62 6.18 -14.57
CA ALA A 70 -4.45 5.77 -15.33
C ALA A 70 -4.82 5.00 -16.61
N VAL A 71 -5.84 4.13 -16.54
CA VAL A 71 -6.36 3.43 -17.73
C VAL A 71 -6.99 4.40 -18.73
N ARG A 72 -7.73 5.41 -18.26
CA ARG A 72 -8.37 6.40 -19.14
C ARG A 72 -7.38 7.38 -19.79
N ARG A 73 -6.20 7.58 -19.20
CA ARG A 73 -5.14 8.40 -19.80
C ARG A 73 -4.52 7.62 -20.96
N GLU A 74 -5.09 7.79 -22.15
CA GLU A 74 -4.49 7.38 -23.43
C GLU A 74 -2.98 7.75 -23.40
N PRO A 75 -2.06 6.80 -23.63
CA PRO A 75 -0.63 7.14 -23.71
C PRO A 75 -0.43 8.14 -24.87
N PRO A 76 0.51 9.10 -24.77
CA PRO A 76 0.76 10.03 -25.87
C PRO A 76 1.10 9.21 -27.12
N ARG A 77 0.24 9.27 -28.14
CA ARG A 77 0.47 8.59 -29.41
C ARG A 77 1.85 9.00 -29.90
N ARG A 78 2.80 8.06 -29.92
CA ARG A 78 4.11 8.26 -30.53
C ARG A 78 3.85 8.74 -31.96
N ARG A 79 4.15 10.02 -32.23
CA ARG A 79 4.08 10.56 -33.59
C ARG A 79 4.98 9.67 -34.44
N ARG A 80 4.40 8.94 -35.40
CA ARG A 80 5.19 8.17 -36.36
C ARG A 80 6.14 9.16 -37.05
N PRO A 81 7.45 8.85 -37.15
CA PRO A 81 8.35 9.68 -37.92
C PRO A 81 7.85 9.76 -39.36
N ARG A 82 7.84 10.97 -39.92
CA ARG A 82 7.41 11.24 -41.29
C ARG A 82 8.39 10.50 -42.23
N PRO A 83 7.92 9.71 -43.21
CA PRO A 83 8.83 9.02 -44.12
C PRO A 83 9.63 10.07 -44.90
N LEU A 84 10.96 9.91 -44.90
CA LEU A 84 11.86 10.71 -45.72
C LEU A 84 11.55 10.39 -47.19
N ARG A 85 11.20 11.42 -47.95
CA ARG A 85 10.97 11.29 -49.40
C ARG A 85 12.31 10.93 -50.07
N PRO A 86 12.35 9.93 -50.97
CA PRO A 86 13.53 9.69 -51.77
C PRO A 86 13.76 10.90 -52.70
N THR A 87 14.95 11.47 -52.63
CA THR A 87 15.44 12.47 -53.58
C THR A 87 15.85 11.76 -54.85
N THR A 88 15.07 11.96 -55.92
CA THR A 88 15.53 11.73 -57.29
C THR A 88 16.51 12.82 -57.69
#